data_AF-A0A6L8G9S4-F1
#
_entry.id   AF-A0A6L8G9S4-F1
#
_cell.length_a   1.000
_cell.length_b   1.000
_cell.length_c   1.000
_cell.angle_alpha   90.00
_cell.angle_beta   90.00
_cell.angle_gamma   90.00
#
_symmetry.space_group_name_H-M   'P 1'
#
loop_
_entity.id
_entity.type
_entity.pdbx_description
1 polymer ?
#
loop_
_entity_poly.entity_id
_entity_poly.type
_entity_poly.pdbx_seq_one_letter_code
_entity_poly.pdbx_strand_id
1 'polypeptide(L)'
;GVRDAIRNWWLVIRSAFIGTYVGIVPGLGGSVTDWIAYGHAVQSTKKDPKFGEGDIRGVIAPETANNAMRGGGLIPTIVFGIPGTTGYAILLGGMLIHGLRPGPSMLTTELALSFSMVWMIIIANLIAATAMMLVSNRVANLAFVPGHLIVPGVMLFVLMGAWLDTSTYGDWITLIVAGIVGYLMKRGGWPRPPIILAFILGAIMENSFLITMNIHQGFGWLTRPIVLIIITIVVVTIIASMRRNQMAVAKTDRSETQHSLDEIPVVSTGLGLLLLAVFLTLGALALDWSYSVKLFPLAACAIGAFLALAALVQNRMRMRAAGISYRLDKGQRDILRGMAVFFLVICAVVLAAPVIGQKLAIPVFILLFCRFWARFSWPFASGYAVAGWGMLVGFYESVLTIFWQPSLLGDIARDILGPSPVLLLFF
;
A
#
# COMPACT_ATOMS: atom_id res chain seq x y z
N GLY A 1 10.71 -21.45 9.08
CA GLY A 1 9.84 -21.61 7.89
C GLY A 1 8.72 -22.60 8.17
N VAL A 2 8.79 -23.81 7.62
CA VAL A 2 7.70 -24.83 7.71
C VAL A 2 7.28 -25.13 9.15
N ARG A 3 8.25 -25.34 10.05
CA ARG A 3 7.97 -25.61 11.47
C ARG A 3 7.20 -24.46 12.14
N ASP A 4 7.45 -23.21 11.73
CA ASP A 4 6.76 -22.04 12.29
C ASP A 4 5.33 -21.94 11.79
N ALA A 5 5.09 -22.27 10.51
CA ALA A 5 3.74 -22.38 9.96
C ALA A 5 2.91 -23.46 10.68
N ILE A 6 3.50 -24.65 10.92
CA ILE A 6 2.83 -25.73 11.66
C ILE A 6 2.56 -25.31 13.12
N ARG A 7 3.52 -24.66 13.79
CA ARG A 7 3.32 -24.15 15.16
C ARG A 7 2.20 -23.11 15.24
N ASN A 8 2.01 -22.32 14.19
CA ASN A 8 0.98 -21.29 14.08
C ASN A 8 -0.20 -21.72 13.19
N TRP A 9 -0.50 -23.02 13.10
CA TRP A 9 -1.55 -23.55 12.19
C TRP A 9 -2.92 -22.87 12.38
N TRP A 10 -3.27 -22.49 13.62
CA TRP A 10 -4.52 -21.78 13.90
C TRP A 10 -4.54 -20.36 13.31
N LEU A 11 -3.38 -19.70 13.22
CA LEU A 11 -3.25 -18.42 12.52
C LEU A 11 -3.36 -18.63 11.01
N VAL A 12 -2.75 -19.70 10.47
CA VAL A 12 -2.86 -20.07 9.05
C VAL A 12 -4.32 -20.26 8.67
N ILE A 13 -5.08 -21.10 9.38
CA ILE A 13 -6.49 -21.34 9.06
C ILE A 13 -7.32 -20.05 9.08
N ARG A 14 -7.20 -19.24 10.14
CA ARG A 14 -7.96 -17.98 10.24
C ARG A 14 -7.59 -16.99 9.13
N SER A 15 -6.30 -16.90 8.80
CA SER A 15 -5.84 -16.01 7.74
C SER A 15 -6.26 -16.51 6.36
N ALA A 16 -6.33 -17.84 6.17
CA ALA A 16 -6.87 -18.44 4.95
C ALA A 16 -8.36 -18.09 4.78
N PHE A 17 -9.17 -18.20 5.84
CA PHE A 17 -10.58 -17.78 5.79
C PHE A 17 -10.73 -16.29 5.48
N ILE A 18 -9.92 -15.42 6.11
CA ILE A 18 -9.89 -13.99 5.80
C ILE A 18 -9.56 -13.79 4.32
N GLY A 19 -8.50 -14.44 3.82
CA GLY A 19 -8.10 -14.35 2.42
C GLY A 19 -9.18 -14.80 1.45
N THR A 20 -9.77 -15.97 1.66
CA THR A 20 -10.84 -16.49 0.81
C THR A 20 -12.07 -15.58 0.84
N TYR A 21 -12.48 -15.10 2.02
CA TYR A 21 -13.62 -14.20 2.15
C TYR A 21 -13.38 -12.87 1.43
N VAL A 22 -12.23 -12.24 1.64
CA VAL A 22 -11.87 -10.99 0.96
C VAL A 22 -11.77 -11.21 -0.55
N GLY A 23 -11.26 -12.37 -0.99
CA GLY A 23 -11.22 -12.75 -2.41
C GLY A 23 -12.61 -12.87 -3.06
N ILE A 24 -13.62 -13.34 -2.32
CA ILE A 24 -15.01 -13.42 -2.83
C ILE A 24 -15.59 -12.03 -3.09
N VAL A 25 -15.16 -11.00 -2.35
CA VAL A 25 -15.66 -9.64 -2.53
C VAL A 25 -14.94 -8.98 -3.71
N PRO A 26 -15.66 -8.60 -4.79
CA PRO A 26 -15.03 -7.99 -5.95
C PRO A 26 -14.37 -6.67 -5.63
N GLY A 27 -13.19 -6.42 -6.21
CA GLY A 27 -12.51 -5.12 -6.16
C GLY A 27 -11.68 -4.85 -4.91
N LEU A 28 -11.63 -5.74 -3.91
CA LEU A 28 -10.81 -5.52 -2.71
C LEU A 28 -9.30 -5.75 -2.94
N GLY A 29 -8.88 -6.60 -3.87
CA GLY A 29 -7.47 -6.80 -4.19
C GLY A 29 -6.63 -7.51 -3.11
N GLY A 30 -5.39 -7.87 -3.49
CA GLY A 30 -4.44 -8.59 -2.61
C GLY A 30 -3.86 -7.74 -1.48
N SER A 31 -3.53 -6.48 -1.78
CA SER A 31 -2.91 -5.59 -0.80
C SER A 31 -3.80 -5.30 0.40
N VAL A 32 -5.12 -5.21 0.21
CA VAL A 32 -6.09 -5.07 1.32
C VAL A 32 -6.12 -6.32 2.17
N THR A 33 -6.13 -7.49 1.52
CA THR A 33 -6.14 -8.79 2.21
C THR A 33 -4.96 -8.92 3.17
N ASP A 34 -3.77 -8.54 2.70
CA ASP A 34 -2.53 -8.60 3.49
C ASP A 34 -2.61 -7.74 4.75
N TRP A 35 -3.14 -6.51 4.63
CA TRP A 35 -3.29 -5.60 5.77
C TRP A 35 -4.37 -6.05 6.76
N ILE A 36 -5.50 -6.58 6.28
CA ILE A 36 -6.54 -7.14 7.16
C ILE A 36 -5.99 -8.33 7.94
N ALA A 37 -5.29 -9.25 7.25
CA ALA A 37 -4.69 -10.42 7.88
C ALA A 37 -3.58 -10.04 8.87
N TYR A 38 -2.74 -9.06 8.53
CA TYR A 38 -1.74 -8.50 9.45
C TYR A 38 -2.40 -7.92 10.71
N GLY A 39 -3.42 -7.07 10.54
CA GLY A 39 -4.17 -6.48 11.65
C GLY A 39 -4.81 -7.54 12.53
N HIS A 40 -5.37 -8.60 11.94
CA HIS A 40 -5.91 -9.75 12.68
C HIS A 40 -4.83 -10.49 13.47
N ALA A 41 -3.63 -10.68 12.91
CA ALA A 41 -2.51 -11.32 13.60
C ALA A 41 -2.05 -10.52 14.82
N VAL A 42 -1.95 -9.19 14.66
CA VAL A 42 -1.62 -8.25 15.75
C VAL A 42 -2.66 -8.34 16.87
N GLN A 43 -3.94 -8.22 16.54
CA GLN A 43 -5.04 -8.21 17.52
C GLN A 43 -5.25 -9.56 18.23
N SER A 44 -5.02 -10.67 17.53
CA SER A 44 -5.24 -12.00 18.10
C SER A 44 -4.08 -12.51 18.96
N THR A 45 -2.96 -11.79 19.01
CA THR A 45 -1.79 -12.16 19.80
C THR A 45 -1.84 -11.55 21.20
N LYS A 46 -1.81 -12.39 22.24
CA LYS A 46 -1.96 -11.95 23.65
C LYS A 46 -0.64 -11.64 24.39
N LYS A 47 0.53 -12.04 23.86
CA LYS A 47 1.85 -11.92 24.52
C LYS A 47 2.78 -11.05 23.68
N ASP A 48 3.33 -10.03 24.34
CA ASP A 48 4.36 -9.07 23.89
C ASP A 48 4.77 -9.25 22.43
N PRO A 49 3.92 -8.77 21.51
CA PRO A 49 4.05 -9.16 20.14
C PRO A 49 5.06 -8.25 19.43
N LYS A 50 6.24 -8.80 19.12
CA LYS A 50 7.33 -8.13 18.41
C LYS A 50 7.07 -7.97 16.90
N PHE A 51 5.84 -7.64 16.52
CA PHE A 51 5.49 -7.37 15.13
C PHE A 51 6.31 -6.17 14.63
N GLY A 52 6.95 -6.32 13.47
CA GLY A 52 7.88 -5.31 12.95
C GLY A 52 9.34 -5.50 13.38
N GLU A 53 9.61 -6.32 14.40
CA GLU A 53 10.97 -6.67 14.87
C GLU A 53 11.37 -8.12 14.51
N GLY A 54 10.67 -8.75 13.56
CA GLY A 54 10.95 -10.10 13.10
C GLY A 54 10.01 -11.20 13.62
N ASP A 55 8.87 -10.85 14.21
CA ASP A 55 7.84 -11.85 14.53
C ASP A 55 7.29 -12.50 13.25
N ILE A 56 7.52 -13.81 13.11
CA ILE A 56 7.13 -14.62 11.94
C ILE A 56 5.62 -14.61 11.69
N ARG A 57 4.79 -14.38 12.71
CA ARG A 57 3.33 -14.30 12.56
C ARG A 57 2.91 -13.12 11.69
N GLY A 58 3.73 -12.07 11.64
CA GLY A 58 3.54 -10.92 10.76
C GLY A 58 3.78 -11.22 9.28
N VAL A 59 4.38 -12.37 8.97
CA VAL A 59 4.56 -12.88 7.61
C VAL A 59 3.56 -14.00 7.33
N ILE A 60 3.39 -14.94 8.27
CA ILE A 60 2.47 -16.09 8.10
C ILE A 60 1.05 -15.61 7.78
N ALA A 61 0.53 -14.63 8.52
CA ALA A 61 -0.86 -14.21 8.33
C ALA A 61 -1.10 -13.55 6.96
N PRO A 62 -0.35 -12.49 6.55
CA PRO A 62 -0.51 -11.89 5.23
C PRO A 62 -0.28 -12.88 4.10
N GLU A 63 0.82 -13.64 4.14
CA GLU A 63 1.15 -14.57 3.05
C GLU A 63 0.11 -15.69 2.90
N THR A 64 -0.43 -16.19 4.02
CA THR A 64 -1.51 -17.19 3.97
C THR A 64 -2.77 -16.59 3.36
N ALA A 65 -3.14 -15.38 3.77
CA ALA A 65 -4.33 -14.72 3.28
C ALA A 65 -4.21 -14.36 1.79
N ASN A 66 -3.04 -13.88 1.35
CA ASN A 66 -2.72 -13.59 -0.04
C ASN A 66 -2.93 -14.81 -0.94
N ASN A 67 -2.39 -15.96 -0.52
CA ASN A 67 -2.51 -17.21 -1.26
C ASN A 67 -3.95 -17.75 -1.27
N ALA A 68 -4.65 -17.68 -0.13
CA ALA A 68 -6.04 -18.13 -0.02
C ALA A 68 -7.03 -17.24 -0.79
N MET A 69 -6.72 -15.94 -0.93
CA MET A 69 -7.49 -15.00 -1.74
C MET A 69 -7.54 -15.42 -3.21
N ARG A 70 -6.48 -16.05 -3.74
CA ARG A 70 -6.49 -16.51 -5.14
C ARG A 70 -7.56 -17.59 -5.40
N GLY A 71 -7.84 -18.43 -4.40
CA GLY A 71 -8.96 -19.36 -4.49
C GLY A 71 -10.30 -18.62 -4.43
N GLY A 72 -10.45 -17.69 -3.48
CA GLY A 72 -11.68 -16.91 -3.29
C GLY A 72 -12.05 -16.04 -4.49
N GLY A 73 -11.07 -15.37 -5.11
CA GLY A 73 -11.27 -14.47 -6.26
C GLY A 73 -11.73 -15.16 -7.53
N LEU A 74 -11.50 -16.47 -7.64
CA LEU A 74 -11.99 -17.24 -8.78
C LEU A 74 -13.52 -17.38 -8.77
N ILE A 75 -14.14 -17.43 -7.58
CA ILE A 75 -15.58 -17.65 -7.41
C ILE A 75 -16.41 -16.57 -8.11
N PRO A 76 -16.30 -15.26 -7.78
CA PRO A 76 -17.09 -14.24 -8.44
C PRO A 76 -16.71 -14.07 -9.92
N THR A 77 -15.44 -14.33 -10.26
CA THR A 77 -14.95 -14.23 -11.65
C THR A 77 -15.63 -15.26 -12.54
N ILE A 78 -15.70 -16.52 -12.11
CA ILE A 78 -16.30 -17.60 -12.90
C ILE A 78 -17.84 -17.52 -12.88
N VAL A 79 -18.42 -17.27 -11.70
CA VAL A 79 -19.88 -17.39 -11.51
C VAL A 79 -20.63 -16.15 -11.98
N PHE A 80 -20.07 -14.96 -11.73
CA PHE A 80 -20.72 -13.69 -12.04
C PHE A 80 -20.06 -12.94 -13.20
N GLY A 81 -18.89 -13.39 -13.68
CA GLY A 81 -18.11 -12.64 -14.66
C GLY A 81 -17.54 -11.34 -14.11
N ILE A 82 -17.50 -11.18 -12.78
CA ILE A 82 -17.02 -9.96 -12.12
C ILE A 82 -15.63 -10.26 -11.53
N PRO A 83 -14.56 -9.67 -12.08
CA PRO A 83 -13.21 -9.97 -11.63
C PRO A 83 -12.95 -9.43 -10.22
N GLY A 84 -12.38 -10.28 -9.36
CA GLY A 84 -12.00 -9.88 -7.99
C GLY A 84 -10.77 -8.98 -7.92
N THR A 85 -9.86 -9.11 -8.90
CA THR A 85 -8.60 -8.37 -9.02
C THR A 85 -8.26 -8.14 -10.49
N THR A 86 -7.28 -7.27 -10.79
CA THR A 86 -6.77 -7.04 -12.15
C THR A 86 -6.31 -8.33 -12.84
N GLY A 87 -5.70 -9.25 -12.10
CA GLY A 87 -5.27 -10.54 -12.66
C GLY A 87 -6.45 -11.41 -13.15
N TYR A 88 -7.58 -11.36 -12.45
CA TYR A 88 -8.80 -12.06 -12.89
C TYR A 88 -9.49 -11.39 -14.07
N ALA A 89 -9.31 -10.08 -14.26
CA ALA A 89 -9.80 -9.40 -15.46
C ALA A 89 -9.05 -9.89 -16.71
N ILE A 90 -7.73 -10.12 -16.60
CA ILE A 90 -6.94 -10.73 -17.67
C ILE A 90 -7.40 -12.16 -17.93
N LEU A 91 -7.64 -12.96 -16.88
CA LEU A 91 -8.21 -14.30 -17.02
C LEU A 91 -9.57 -14.26 -17.74
N LEU A 92 -10.45 -13.33 -17.37
CA LEU A 92 -11.75 -13.11 -18.01
C LEU A 92 -11.57 -12.80 -19.50
N GLY A 93 -10.63 -11.91 -19.85
CA GLY A 93 -10.27 -11.61 -21.24
C GLY A 93 -9.81 -12.86 -21.99
N GLY A 94 -8.92 -13.65 -21.39
CA GLY A 94 -8.45 -14.92 -21.96
C GLY A 94 -9.59 -15.93 -22.17
N MET A 95 -10.51 -16.06 -21.20
CA MET A 95 -11.70 -16.90 -21.32
C MET A 95 -12.56 -16.47 -22.51
N LEU A 96 -12.84 -15.17 -22.64
CA LEU A 96 -13.63 -14.62 -23.75
C LEU A 96 -12.96 -14.88 -25.12
N ILE A 97 -11.63 -14.76 -25.20
CA ILE A 97 -10.85 -15.08 -26.41
C ILE A 97 -11.00 -16.57 -26.79
N HIS A 98 -11.03 -17.46 -25.79
CA HIS A 98 -11.25 -18.89 -25.99
C HIS A 98 -12.74 -19.27 -26.13
N GLY A 99 -13.64 -18.29 -26.27
CA GLY A 99 -15.08 -18.52 -26.46
C GLY A 99 -15.84 -18.92 -25.19
N LEU A 100 -15.19 -18.90 -24.03
CA LEU A 100 -15.81 -19.21 -22.75
C LEU A 100 -16.54 -17.98 -22.22
N ARG A 101 -17.78 -18.19 -21.75
CA ARG A 101 -18.61 -17.15 -21.16
C ARG A 101 -18.77 -17.40 -19.66
N PRO A 102 -18.04 -16.66 -18.82
CA PRO A 102 -18.24 -16.64 -17.37
C PRO A 102 -19.72 -16.40 -17.02
N GLY A 103 -20.22 -17.12 -16.03
CA GLY A 103 -21.63 -17.13 -15.67
C GLY A 103 -22.07 -18.46 -15.03
N PRO A 104 -23.38 -18.64 -14.78
CA PRO A 104 -23.92 -19.87 -14.21
C PRO A 104 -23.59 -21.13 -15.01
N SER A 105 -23.40 -21.01 -16.33
CA SER A 105 -22.96 -22.11 -17.23
C SER A 105 -21.63 -22.73 -16.81
N MET A 106 -20.77 -21.97 -16.13
CA MET A 106 -19.52 -22.47 -15.60
C MET A 106 -19.70 -23.45 -14.44
N LEU A 107 -20.83 -23.35 -13.73
CA LEU A 107 -21.19 -24.28 -12.66
C LEU A 107 -22.09 -25.43 -13.15
N THR A 108 -22.45 -25.44 -14.43
CA THR A 108 -23.29 -26.47 -15.03
C THR A 108 -22.58 -27.13 -16.20
N THR A 109 -22.65 -26.56 -17.39
CA THR A 109 -22.10 -27.15 -18.63
C THR A 109 -20.57 -27.22 -18.62
N GLU A 110 -19.90 -26.17 -18.14
CA GLU A 110 -18.43 -26.10 -18.10
C GLU A 110 -17.87 -26.49 -16.71
N LEU A 111 -18.59 -27.34 -15.96
CA LEU A 111 -18.23 -27.69 -14.58
C LEU A 111 -16.83 -28.34 -14.48
N ALA A 112 -16.48 -29.19 -15.45
CA ALA A 112 -15.17 -29.82 -15.52
C ALA A 112 -14.04 -28.78 -15.68
N LEU A 113 -14.28 -27.72 -16.45
CA LEU A 113 -13.33 -26.63 -16.64
C LEU A 113 -13.19 -25.80 -15.35
N SER A 114 -14.30 -25.47 -14.68
CA SER A 114 -14.29 -24.78 -13.39
C SER A 114 -13.49 -25.54 -12.33
N PHE A 115 -13.70 -26.85 -12.22
CA PHE A 115 -12.91 -27.69 -11.30
C PHE A 115 -11.44 -27.78 -11.72
N SER A 116 -11.15 -27.83 -13.01
CA SER A 116 -9.77 -27.80 -13.52
C SER A 116 -9.07 -26.51 -13.11
N MET A 117 -9.74 -25.36 -13.17
CA MET A 117 -9.16 -24.08 -12.69
C MET A 117 -8.85 -24.11 -11.19
N VAL A 118 -9.75 -24.67 -10.37
CA VAL A 118 -9.51 -24.85 -8.92
C VAL A 118 -8.29 -25.72 -8.67
N TRP A 119 -8.20 -26.88 -9.33
CA TRP A 119 -7.05 -27.78 -9.19
C TRP A 119 -5.75 -27.17 -9.70
N MET A 120 -5.81 -26.41 -10.80
CA MET A 120 -4.66 -25.70 -11.34
C MET A 120 -4.09 -24.69 -10.33
N ILE A 121 -4.93 -23.95 -9.60
CA ILE A 121 -4.47 -23.04 -8.55
C ILE A 121 -3.77 -23.83 -7.42
N ILE A 122 -4.35 -24.95 -6.99
CA ILE A 122 -3.77 -25.79 -5.93
C ILE A 122 -2.40 -26.33 -6.35
N ILE A 123 -2.32 -26.92 -7.55
CA ILE A 123 -1.10 -27.51 -8.10
C ILE A 123 -0.05 -26.42 -8.33
N ALA A 124 -0.43 -25.29 -8.94
CA ALA A 124 0.49 -24.17 -9.17
C ALA A 124 1.06 -23.62 -7.87
N ASN A 125 0.24 -23.46 -6.83
CA ASN A 125 0.71 -23.02 -5.51
C ASN A 125 1.65 -24.04 -4.87
N LEU A 126 1.39 -25.35 -5.02
CA LEU A 126 2.27 -26.40 -4.50
C LEU A 126 3.63 -26.41 -5.20
N ILE A 127 3.64 -26.29 -6.54
CA ILE A 127 4.86 -26.19 -7.34
C ILE A 127 5.63 -24.93 -6.97
N ALA A 128 4.97 -23.76 -6.92
CA ALA A 128 5.59 -22.49 -6.57
C ALA A 128 6.15 -22.51 -5.15
N ALA A 129 5.42 -23.04 -4.16
CA ALA A 129 5.89 -23.17 -2.79
C ALA A 129 7.13 -24.07 -2.71
N THR A 130 7.11 -25.22 -3.39
CA THR A 130 8.26 -26.15 -3.41
C THR A 130 9.48 -25.50 -4.05
N ALA A 131 9.31 -24.86 -5.22
CA ALA A 131 10.38 -24.16 -5.90
C ALA A 131 10.97 -23.03 -5.05
N MET A 132 10.11 -22.20 -4.43
CA MET A 132 10.56 -21.11 -3.56
C MET A 132 11.24 -21.62 -2.30
N MET A 133 10.81 -22.75 -1.73
CA MET A 133 11.49 -23.36 -0.59
C MET A 133 12.91 -23.81 -0.94
N LEU A 134 13.12 -24.38 -2.13
CA LEU A 134 14.46 -24.80 -2.59
C LEU A 134 15.42 -23.62 -2.75
N VAL A 135 14.93 -22.47 -3.23
CA VAL A 135 15.76 -21.27 -3.47
C VAL A 135 15.81 -20.35 -2.24
N SER A 136 14.94 -20.54 -1.25
CA SER A 136 14.75 -19.64 -0.10
C SER A 136 16.05 -19.26 0.63
N ASN A 137 16.97 -20.21 0.84
CA ASN A 137 18.25 -19.95 1.50
C ASN A 137 19.12 -18.95 0.70
N ARG A 138 19.07 -18.99 -0.64
CA ARG A 138 19.80 -18.05 -1.50
C ARG A 138 19.11 -16.69 -1.54
N VAL A 139 17.77 -16.67 -1.60
CA VAL A 139 16.98 -15.42 -1.57
C VAL A 139 17.13 -14.70 -0.23
N ALA A 140 17.23 -15.44 0.88
CA ALA A 140 17.45 -14.86 2.21
C ALA A 140 18.74 -14.03 2.29
N ASN A 141 19.76 -14.37 1.48
CA ASN A 141 21.00 -13.59 1.44
C ASN A 141 20.80 -12.17 0.89
N LEU A 142 19.73 -11.93 0.11
CA LEU A 142 19.38 -10.61 -0.39
C LEU A 142 19.08 -9.63 0.77
N ALA A 143 18.63 -10.13 1.92
CA ALA A 143 18.38 -9.31 3.10
C ALA A 143 19.66 -8.69 3.70
N PHE A 144 20.83 -9.24 3.38
CA PHE A 144 22.13 -8.68 3.80
C PHE A 144 22.71 -7.69 2.79
N VAL A 145 22.06 -7.48 1.63
CA VAL A 145 22.52 -6.49 0.66
C VAL A 145 22.35 -5.09 1.26
N PRO A 146 23.41 -4.26 1.26
CA PRO A 146 23.32 -2.92 1.81
C PRO A 146 22.19 -2.10 1.17
N GLY A 147 21.37 -1.46 2.00
CA GLY A 147 20.21 -0.69 1.53
C GLY A 147 20.55 0.40 0.52
N HIS A 148 21.77 0.95 0.57
CA HIS A 148 22.24 1.94 -0.40
C HIS A 148 22.42 1.41 -1.83
N LEU A 149 22.51 0.09 -2.02
CA LEU A 149 22.43 -0.56 -3.34
C LEU A 149 20.99 -0.77 -3.78
N ILE A 150 20.10 -1.07 -2.85
CA ILE A 150 18.70 -1.42 -3.14
C ILE A 150 17.90 -0.17 -3.53
N VAL A 151 18.09 0.95 -2.82
CA VAL A 151 17.32 2.19 -3.00
C VAL A 151 17.26 2.69 -4.45
N PRO A 152 18.37 2.88 -5.19
CA PRO A 152 18.31 3.42 -6.56
C PRO A 152 17.56 2.49 -7.53
N GLY A 153 17.74 1.17 -7.40
CA GLY A 153 16.99 0.20 -8.20
C GLY A 153 15.50 0.22 -7.86
N VAL A 154 15.15 0.19 -6.57
CA VAL A 154 13.74 0.27 -6.12
C VAL A 154 13.11 1.58 -6.58
N MET A 155 13.81 2.71 -6.51
CA MET A 155 13.28 3.99 -7.00
C MET A 155 12.97 3.98 -8.49
N LEU A 156 13.80 3.33 -9.33
CA LEU A 156 13.48 3.12 -10.75
C LEU A 156 12.16 2.37 -10.90
N PHE A 157 12.01 1.23 -10.22
CA PHE A 157 10.79 0.42 -10.31
C PHE A 157 9.57 1.11 -9.73
N VAL A 158 9.72 1.92 -8.68
CA VAL A 158 8.62 2.65 -8.06
C VAL A 158 8.17 3.81 -8.94
N LEU A 159 9.09 4.59 -9.52
CA LEU A 159 8.76 5.64 -10.47
C LEU A 159 8.09 5.08 -11.72
N MET A 160 8.62 3.99 -12.28
CA MET A 160 8.05 3.39 -13.47
C MET A 160 6.79 2.57 -13.19
N GLY A 161 6.67 2.00 -12.00
CA GLY A 161 5.44 1.37 -11.53
C GLY A 161 4.28 2.36 -11.42
N ALA A 162 4.54 3.58 -10.92
CA ALA A 162 3.55 4.65 -10.92
C ALA A 162 3.20 5.11 -12.34
N TRP A 163 4.20 5.23 -13.22
CA TRP A 163 4.01 5.67 -14.60
C TRP A 163 3.13 4.73 -15.46
N LEU A 164 3.11 3.44 -15.13
CA LEU A 164 2.32 2.45 -15.86
C LEU A 164 0.80 2.68 -15.74
N ASP A 165 0.35 3.51 -14.81
CA ASP A 165 -1.09 3.76 -14.60
C ASP A 165 -1.67 4.71 -15.66
N THR A 166 -1.22 5.97 -15.69
CA THR A 166 -1.72 6.95 -16.67
C THR A 166 -0.67 7.46 -17.64
N SER A 167 0.61 7.13 -17.42
CA SER A 167 1.75 7.62 -18.20
C SER A 167 1.83 9.15 -18.24
N THR A 168 1.50 9.77 -17.10
CA THR A 168 1.59 11.22 -16.90
C THR A 168 2.50 11.57 -15.74
N TYR A 169 3.07 12.79 -15.75
CA TYR A 169 3.84 13.28 -14.60
C TYR A 169 2.98 13.43 -13.32
N GLY A 170 1.66 13.44 -13.45
CA GLY A 170 0.73 13.37 -12.31
C GLY A 170 0.96 12.12 -11.46
N ASP A 171 1.32 10.99 -12.08
CA ASP A 171 1.59 9.72 -11.37
C ASP A 171 2.81 9.86 -10.46
N TRP A 172 3.89 10.47 -10.98
CA TRP A 172 5.12 10.72 -10.22
C TRP A 172 4.93 11.76 -9.12
N ILE A 173 4.15 12.81 -9.37
CA ILE A 173 3.82 13.82 -8.35
C ILE A 173 3.02 13.15 -7.22
N THR A 174 2.00 12.36 -7.56
CA THR A 174 1.17 11.64 -6.60
C THR A 174 2.02 10.68 -5.76
N LEU A 175 2.91 9.94 -6.40
CA LEU A 175 3.87 9.05 -5.74
C LEU A 175 4.76 9.78 -4.73
N ILE A 176 5.34 10.92 -5.12
CA ILE A 176 6.20 11.71 -4.22
C ILE A 176 5.40 12.25 -3.05
N VAL A 177 4.21 12.82 -3.30
CA VAL A 177 3.33 13.35 -2.24
C VAL A 177 2.96 12.23 -1.27
N ALA A 178 2.52 11.07 -1.76
CA ALA A 178 2.22 9.91 -0.94
C ALA A 178 3.45 9.41 -0.15
N GLY A 179 4.63 9.43 -0.77
CA GLY A 179 5.91 9.09 -0.11
C GLY A 179 6.27 10.03 1.03
N ILE A 180 6.11 11.35 0.82
CA ILE A 180 6.32 12.37 1.85
C ILE A 180 5.34 12.17 3.01
N VAL A 181 4.05 12.03 2.71
CA VAL A 181 3.01 11.79 3.72
C VAL A 181 3.33 10.52 4.52
N GLY A 182 3.64 9.42 3.84
CA GLY A 182 4.00 8.16 4.49
C GLY A 182 5.25 8.26 5.37
N TYR A 183 6.25 9.05 4.96
CA TYR A 183 7.43 9.30 5.78
C TYR A 183 7.09 10.14 7.02
N LEU A 184 6.33 11.22 6.86
CA LEU A 184 5.92 12.07 7.97
C LEU A 184 5.12 11.26 8.98
N MET A 185 4.22 10.38 8.53
CA MET A 185 3.48 9.47 9.40
C MET A 185 4.42 8.57 10.20
N LYS A 186 5.43 7.96 9.54
CA LYS A 186 6.43 7.13 10.22
C LYS A 186 7.16 7.93 11.31
N ARG A 187 7.57 9.17 11.02
CA ARG A 187 8.25 10.04 11.99
C ARG A 187 7.32 10.61 13.05
N GLY A 188 6.03 10.73 12.78
CA GLY A 188 5.04 11.20 13.73
C GLY A 188 4.43 10.12 14.61
N GLY A 189 4.84 8.85 14.47
CA GLY A 189 4.23 7.72 15.19
C GLY A 189 2.83 7.35 14.69
N TRP A 190 2.43 7.80 13.49
CA TRP A 190 1.13 7.50 12.92
C TRP A 190 1.17 6.15 12.17
N PRO A 191 0.20 5.24 12.41
CA PRO A 191 0.13 3.99 11.69
C PRO A 191 -0.19 4.27 10.21
N ARG A 192 0.71 3.85 9.32
CA ARG A 192 0.54 3.94 7.84
C ARG A 192 -0.53 3.00 7.27
N PRO A 193 -0.66 1.74 7.74
CA PRO A 193 -1.61 0.79 7.14
C PRO A 193 -3.08 1.22 7.15
N PRO A 194 -3.62 1.85 8.21
CA PRO A 194 -5.00 2.34 8.21
C PRO A 194 -5.33 3.33 7.09
N ILE A 195 -4.38 4.17 6.65
CA ILE A 195 -4.64 5.10 5.54
C ILE A 195 -4.80 4.34 4.23
N ILE A 196 -3.94 3.34 3.98
CA ILE A 196 -4.06 2.48 2.79
C ILE A 196 -5.39 1.75 2.81
N LEU A 197 -5.79 1.22 3.98
CA LEU A 197 -7.08 0.57 4.15
C LEU A 197 -8.25 1.54 3.87
N ALA A 198 -8.20 2.75 4.42
CA ALA A 198 -9.23 3.77 4.20
C ALA A 198 -9.32 4.22 2.74
N PHE A 199 -8.18 4.39 2.05
CA PHE A 199 -8.13 4.75 0.64
C PHE A 199 -8.85 3.72 -0.24
N ILE A 200 -8.67 2.44 0.05
CA ILE A 200 -9.25 1.36 -0.76
C ILE A 200 -10.71 1.08 -0.35
N LEU A 201 -11.01 0.99 0.94
CA LEU A 201 -12.37 0.72 1.42
C LEU A 201 -13.31 1.92 1.28
N GLY A 202 -12.80 3.15 1.22
CA GLY A 202 -13.61 4.37 1.19
C GLY A 202 -14.68 4.34 0.11
N ALA A 203 -14.28 4.14 -1.14
CA ALA A 203 -15.21 4.09 -2.28
C ALA A 203 -16.21 2.92 -2.18
N ILE A 204 -15.76 1.76 -1.68
CA ILE A 204 -16.62 0.59 -1.52
C ILE A 204 -17.67 0.82 -0.43
N MET A 205 -17.24 1.42 0.69
CA MET A 205 -18.11 1.78 1.80
C MET A 205 -19.11 2.86 1.38
N GLU A 206 -18.68 3.87 0.62
CA GLU A 206 -19.54 4.93 0.11
C GLU A 206 -20.62 4.36 -0.81
N ASN A 207 -20.23 3.58 -1.82
CA ASN A 207 -21.17 2.95 -2.74
C ASN A 207 -22.15 2.03 -2.02
N SER A 208 -21.65 1.20 -1.10
CA SER A 208 -22.50 0.29 -0.30
C SER A 208 -23.46 1.06 0.61
N PHE A 209 -23.01 2.18 1.18
CA PHE A 209 -23.83 3.06 2.00
C PHE A 209 -24.94 3.70 1.17
N LEU A 210 -24.62 4.22 -0.02
CA LEU A 210 -25.60 4.82 -0.93
C LEU A 210 -26.65 3.80 -1.40
N ILE A 211 -26.23 2.60 -1.79
CA ILE A 211 -27.16 1.51 -2.17
C ILE A 211 -28.08 1.19 -1.00
N THR A 212 -27.52 1.03 0.20
CA THR A 212 -28.28 0.69 1.41
C THR A 212 -29.30 1.77 1.75
N MET A 213 -28.90 3.05 1.68
CA MET A 213 -29.75 4.21 1.95
C MET A 213 -30.90 4.31 0.96
N ASN A 214 -30.66 4.01 -0.33
CA ASN A 214 -31.71 4.02 -1.35
C ASN A 214 -32.70 2.86 -1.18
N ILE A 215 -32.20 1.62 -1.00
CA ILE A 215 -33.06 0.43 -0.86
C ILE A 215 -33.97 0.54 0.38
N HIS A 216 -33.47 1.11 1.47
CA HIS A 216 -34.19 1.20 2.74
C HIS A 216 -34.87 2.55 2.97
N GLN A 217 -35.04 3.37 1.93
CA GLN A 217 -35.73 4.66 1.99
C GLN A 217 -35.19 5.57 3.11
N GLY A 218 -33.86 5.71 3.16
CA GLY A 218 -33.15 6.44 4.20
C GLY A 218 -32.63 5.52 5.31
N PHE A 219 -32.77 5.96 6.56
CA PHE A 219 -32.20 5.27 7.73
C PHE A 219 -32.94 3.97 8.14
N GLY A 220 -33.87 3.48 7.32
CA GLY A 220 -34.63 2.25 7.60
C GLY A 220 -33.77 1.00 7.77
N TRP A 221 -32.52 1.00 7.27
CA TRP A 221 -31.58 -0.10 7.46
C TRP A 221 -31.14 -0.29 8.92
N LEU A 222 -31.21 0.76 9.76
CA LEU A 222 -30.84 0.70 11.17
C LEU A 222 -31.76 -0.20 12.01
N THR A 223 -32.99 -0.43 11.55
CA THR A 223 -33.95 -1.30 12.26
C THR A 223 -33.74 -2.78 11.97
N ARG A 224 -32.88 -3.13 11.01
CA ARG A 224 -32.63 -4.52 10.63
C ARG A 224 -31.91 -5.25 11.77
N PRO A 225 -32.39 -6.42 12.23
CA PRO A 225 -31.79 -7.15 13.34
C PRO A 225 -30.29 -7.42 13.16
N ILE A 226 -29.87 -7.77 11.93
CA ILE A 226 -28.46 -8.06 11.64
C ILE A 226 -27.56 -6.84 11.79
N VAL A 227 -28.07 -5.65 11.44
CA VAL A 227 -27.34 -4.38 11.58
C VAL A 227 -27.15 -4.06 13.06
N LEU A 228 -28.21 -4.20 13.86
CA LEU A 228 -28.15 -3.98 15.31
C LEU A 228 -27.17 -4.94 16.01
N ILE A 229 -27.16 -6.22 15.59
CA ILE A 229 -26.20 -7.21 16.08
C ILE A 229 -24.76 -6.78 15.75
N ILE A 230 -24.49 -6.38 14.51
CA ILE A 230 -23.15 -5.94 14.07
C ILE A 230 -22.73 -4.68 14.83
N ILE A 231 -23.59 -3.66 14.95
CA ILE A 231 -23.32 -2.44 15.70
C ILE A 231 -23.00 -2.78 17.17
N THR A 232 -23.78 -3.69 17.78
CA THR A 232 -23.54 -4.13 19.16
C THR A 232 -22.17 -4.79 19.30
N ILE A 233 -21.79 -5.68 18.39
CA ILE A 233 -20.47 -6.32 18.39
C ILE A 233 -19.37 -5.26 18.27
N VAL A 234 -19.51 -4.29 17.37
CA VAL A 234 -18.54 -3.19 17.18
C VAL A 234 -18.39 -2.38 18.47
N VAL A 235 -19.49 -1.93 19.06
CA VAL A 235 -19.50 -1.13 20.30
C VAL A 235 -18.87 -1.91 21.45
N VAL A 236 -19.27 -3.17 21.65
CA VAL A 236 -18.71 -4.04 22.70
C VAL A 236 -17.20 -4.23 22.49
N THR A 237 -16.76 -4.44 21.25
CA THR A 237 -15.35 -4.64 20.94
C THR A 237 -14.53 -3.38 21.19
N ILE A 238 -15.05 -2.19 20.84
CA ILE A 238 -14.39 -0.91 21.11
C ILE A 238 -14.27 -0.69 22.62
N ILE A 239 -15.36 -0.89 23.38
CA ILE A 239 -15.36 -0.72 24.84
C ILE A 239 -14.38 -1.71 25.50
N ALA A 240 -14.40 -2.99 25.08
CA ALA A 240 -13.49 -4.01 25.58
C ALA A 240 -12.03 -3.66 25.28
N SER A 241 -11.74 -3.16 24.07
CA SER A 241 -10.41 -2.72 23.66
C SER A 241 -9.92 -1.52 24.47
N MET A 242 -10.75 -0.49 24.65
CA MET A 242 -10.41 0.68 25.46
C MET A 242 -10.10 0.31 26.91
N ARG A 243 -10.91 -0.55 27.53
CA ARG A 243 -10.68 -1.04 28.90
C ARG A 243 -9.39 -1.85 29.02
N ARG A 244 -9.10 -2.71 28.04
CA ARG A 244 -7.89 -3.54 28.04
C ARG A 244 -6.62 -2.72 27.82
N ASN A 245 -6.69 -1.67 27.02
CA ASN A 245 -5.55 -0.79 26.76
C ASN A 245 -5.19 0.05 28.00
N GLN A 246 -6.19 0.51 28.78
CA GLN A 246 -5.96 1.19 30.06
C GLN A 246 -5.22 0.30 31.09
N MET A 247 -5.47 -1.02 31.07
CA MET A 247 -4.78 -1.97 31.95
C MET A 247 -3.36 -2.35 31.48
N ALA A 248 -3.08 -2.24 30.19
CA ALA A 248 -1.75 -2.52 29.62
C ALA A 248 -0.78 -1.34 29.82
N VAL A 249 -1.27 -0.10 29.72
CA VAL A 249 -0.48 1.12 29.98
C VAL A 249 0.06 1.16 31.42
N ALA A 250 -0.61 0.52 32.39
CA ALA A 250 -0.12 0.41 33.76
C ALA A 250 1.00 -0.62 33.96
N LYS A 251 1.34 -1.44 32.95
CA LYS A 251 2.26 -2.59 33.08
C LYS A 251 3.49 -2.54 32.17
N THR A 252 3.54 -1.63 31.19
CA THR A 252 4.62 -1.53 30.18
C THR A 252 5.53 -0.33 30.44
N ASP A 253 6.06 -0.19 31.66
CA ASP A 253 6.81 1.01 32.07
C ASP A 253 8.35 0.90 31.88
N ARG A 254 8.87 -0.09 31.15
CA ARG A 254 10.33 -0.29 31.02
C ARG A 254 10.91 -0.71 29.67
N SER A 255 10.14 -1.14 28.67
CA SER A 255 10.71 -1.57 27.37
C SER A 255 10.38 -0.67 26.18
N GLU A 256 9.33 0.16 26.24
CA GLU A 256 8.94 1.05 25.13
C GLU A 256 9.81 2.32 25.01
N THR A 257 10.62 2.63 26.02
CA THR A 257 11.50 3.81 26.06
C THR A 257 12.56 3.83 24.96
N GLN A 258 12.79 2.72 24.25
CA GLN A 258 13.72 2.66 23.13
C GLN A 258 13.06 2.86 21.76
N HIS A 259 11.78 2.54 21.58
CA HIS A 259 11.08 2.78 20.29
C HIS A 259 10.47 4.18 20.20
N SER A 260 10.21 4.82 21.34
CA SER A 260 9.72 6.20 21.44
C SER A 260 10.77 7.29 21.11
N LEU A 261 12.03 6.93 20.86
CA LEU A 261 13.11 7.88 20.56
C LEU A 261 13.20 8.27 19.07
N ASP A 262 12.54 7.53 18.17
CA ASP A 262 12.52 7.80 16.72
C ASP A 262 11.34 8.70 16.28
N GLU A 263 10.37 8.90 17.17
CA GLU A 263 9.20 9.74 16.95
C GLU A 263 9.51 11.21 17.21
N ILE A 264 8.96 12.07 16.37
CA ILE A 264 9.18 13.52 16.41
C ILE A 264 7.85 14.18 16.77
N PRO A 265 7.67 14.64 18.03
CA PRO A 265 6.38 15.13 18.50
C PRO A 265 5.82 16.33 17.71
N VAL A 266 6.73 17.16 17.17
CA VAL A 266 6.38 18.28 16.29
C VAL A 266 5.72 17.77 15.00
N VAL A 267 6.27 16.72 14.39
CA VAL A 267 5.71 16.10 13.17
C VAL A 267 4.36 15.46 13.47
N SER A 268 4.24 14.76 14.61
CA SER A 268 2.98 14.14 15.03
C SER A 268 1.86 15.18 15.24
N THR A 269 2.17 16.28 15.93
CA THR A 269 1.20 17.37 16.16
C THR A 269 0.86 18.09 14.87
N GLY A 270 1.84 18.33 14.00
CA GLY A 270 1.64 18.93 12.68
C GLY A 270 0.70 18.09 11.81
N LEU A 271 0.89 16.77 11.78
CA LEU A 271 -0.01 15.85 11.09
C LEU A 271 -1.42 15.84 11.68
N GLY A 272 -1.56 15.83 13.00
CA GLY A 272 -2.87 15.91 13.65
C GLY A 272 -3.63 17.20 13.30
N LEU A 273 -2.92 18.34 13.27
CA LEU A 273 -3.50 19.63 12.85
C LEU A 273 -3.87 19.64 11.38
N LEU A 274 -3.01 19.09 10.51
CA LEU A 274 -3.29 18.96 9.08
C LEU A 274 -4.54 18.11 8.85
N LEU A 275 -4.63 16.94 9.48
CA LEU A 275 -5.79 16.05 9.35
C LEU A 275 -7.07 16.73 9.86
N LEU A 276 -7.00 17.41 11.01
CA LEU A 276 -8.13 18.17 11.53
C LEU A 276 -8.59 19.23 10.53
N ALA A 277 -7.65 20.01 9.99
CA ALA A 277 -7.96 21.02 8.98
C ALA A 277 -8.60 20.40 7.73
N VAL A 278 -8.04 19.30 7.21
CA VAL A 278 -8.56 18.57 6.05
C VAL A 278 -9.98 18.07 6.31
N PHE A 279 -10.26 17.44 7.45
CA PHE A 279 -11.61 16.95 7.74
C PHE A 279 -12.62 18.09 7.91
N LEU A 280 -12.23 19.21 8.51
CA LEU A 280 -13.10 20.38 8.66
C LEU A 280 -13.38 21.05 7.31
N THR A 281 -12.36 21.20 6.44
CA THR A 281 -12.53 21.80 5.12
C THR A 281 -13.34 20.91 4.19
N LEU A 282 -13.04 19.62 4.11
CA LEU A 282 -13.82 18.67 3.32
C LEU A 282 -15.25 18.53 3.84
N GLY A 283 -15.44 18.51 5.16
CA GLY A 283 -16.76 18.50 5.78
C GLY A 283 -17.57 19.75 5.42
N ALA A 284 -16.93 20.94 5.43
CA ALA A 284 -17.57 22.18 5.02
C ALA A 284 -17.95 22.18 3.53
N LEU A 285 -17.05 21.74 2.65
CA LEU A 285 -17.33 21.61 1.21
C LEU A 285 -18.47 20.63 0.92
N ALA A 286 -18.56 19.54 1.70
CA ALA A 286 -19.62 18.55 1.54
C ALA A 286 -21.02 19.08 1.93
N LEU A 287 -21.13 20.17 2.71
CA LEU A 287 -22.43 20.72 3.10
C LEU A 287 -23.25 21.21 1.91
N ASP A 288 -22.57 21.72 0.89
CA ASP A 288 -23.14 22.25 -0.35
C ASP A 288 -23.59 21.16 -1.33
N TRP A 289 -23.19 19.90 -1.09
CA TRP A 289 -23.55 18.79 -1.97
C TRP A 289 -25.00 18.35 -1.77
N SER A 290 -25.52 17.64 -2.77
CA SER A 290 -26.87 17.05 -2.71
C SER A 290 -27.00 16.07 -1.55
N TYR A 291 -28.21 15.94 -1.00
CA TYR A 291 -28.44 15.19 0.24
C TYR A 291 -27.86 13.77 0.20
N SER A 292 -28.17 13.00 -0.85
CA SER A 292 -27.68 11.63 -0.96
C SER A 292 -26.16 11.54 -1.04
N VAL A 293 -25.50 12.50 -1.69
CA VAL A 293 -24.04 12.48 -1.92
C VAL A 293 -23.28 12.98 -0.69
N LYS A 294 -23.83 13.89 0.11
CA LYS A 294 -23.11 14.43 1.27
C LYS A 294 -23.09 13.56 2.51
N LEU A 295 -24.02 12.62 2.66
CA LEU A 295 -24.18 11.86 3.91
C LEU A 295 -22.92 11.09 4.31
N PHE A 296 -22.32 10.35 3.36
CA PHE A 296 -21.13 9.56 3.65
C PHE A 296 -19.88 10.42 3.90
N PRO A 297 -19.52 11.38 3.03
CA PRO A 297 -18.42 12.32 3.28
C PRO A 297 -18.57 13.08 4.60
N LEU A 298 -19.78 13.55 4.93
CA LEU A 298 -20.02 14.30 6.16
C LEU A 298 -19.86 13.43 7.41
N ALA A 299 -20.36 12.19 7.38
CA ALA A 299 -20.17 11.24 8.48
C ALA A 299 -18.68 10.90 8.67
N ALA A 300 -17.96 10.65 7.57
CA ALA A 300 -16.52 10.39 7.60
C ALA A 300 -15.74 11.60 8.15
N CYS A 301 -16.07 12.81 7.71
CA CYS A 301 -15.41 14.05 8.17
C CYS A 301 -15.71 14.35 9.65
N ALA A 302 -16.95 14.15 10.11
CA ALA A 302 -17.32 14.36 11.51
C ALA A 302 -16.55 13.42 12.44
N ILE A 303 -16.52 12.12 12.11
CA ILE A 303 -15.76 11.11 12.87
C ILE A 303 -14.25 11.41 12.79
N GLY A 304 -13.75 11.72 11.60
CA GLY A 304 -12.34 12.04 11.36
C GLY A 304 -11.86 13.26 12.13
N ALA A 305 -12.62 14.36 12.13
CA ALA A 305 -12.32 15.57 12.89
C ALA A 305 -12.31 15.31 14.41
N PHE A 306 -13.28 14.54 14.91
CA PHE A 306 -13.31 14.15 16.32
C PHE A 306 -12.08 13.33 16.72
N LEU A 307 -11.70 12.32 15.91
CA LEU A 307 -10.52 11.49 16.17
C LEU A 307 -9.21 12.28 16.05
N ALA A 308 -9.10 13.19 15.07
CA ALA A 308 -7.95 14.07 14.92
C ALA A 308 -7.78 15.00 16.13
N LEU A 309 -8.89 15.57 16.63
CA LEU A 309 -8.89 16.38 17.84
C LEU A 309 -8.51 15.56 19.08
N ALA A 310 -9.07 14.36 19.23
CA ALA A 310 -8.73 13.45 20.31
C ALA A 310 -7.23 13.08 20.30
N ALA A 311 -6.66 12.81 19.12
CA ALA A 311 -5.23 12.54 18.96
C ALA A 311 -4.36 13.74 19.35
N LEU A 312 -4.75 14.97 18.98
CA LEU A 312 -4.05 16.19 19.39
C LEU A 312 -4.08 16.41 20.91
N VAL A 313 -5.25 16.20 21.54
CA VAL A 313 -5.40 16.27 22.99
C VAL A 313 -4.54 15.22 23.68
N GLN A 314 -4.57 13.98 23.21
CA GLN A 314 -3.77 12.88 23.74
C GLN A 314 -2.28 13.16 23.62
N ASN A 315 -1.82 13.66 22.47
CA ASN A 315 -0.41 14.01 22.27
C ASN A 315 0.02 15.13 23.21
N ARG A 316 -0.81 16.17 23.37
CA ARG A 316 -0.54 17.27 24.31
C ARG A 316 -0.48 16.80 25.77
N MET A 317 -1.36 15.89 26.17
CA MET A 317 -1.35 15.30 27.51
C MET A 317 -0.08 14.48 27.75
N ARG A 318 0.30 13.62 26.79
CA ARG A 318 1.54 12.83 26.86
C ARG A 318 2.79 13.71 26.98
N MET A 319 2.87 14.76 26.17
CA MET A 319 3.99 15.71 26.18
C MET A 319 4.11 16.44 27.53
N ARG A 320 2.97 16.87 28.10
CA ARG A 320 2.94 17.50 29.44
C ARG A 320 3.40 16.53 30.53
N ALA A 321 2.92 15.29 30.50
CA ALA A 321 3.30 14.28 31.48
C ALA A 321 4.79 13.91 31.41
N ALA A 322 5.36 13.86 30.21
CA ALA A 322 6.77 13.50 29.99
C ALA A 322 7.75 14.69 30.07
N GLY A 323 7.27 15.93 30.26
CA GLY A 323 8.11 17.13 30.27
C GLY A 323 8.83 17.42 28.95
N ILE A 324 8.40 16.80 27.84
CA ILE A 324 9.05 16.94 26.54
C ILE A 324 8.62 18.27 25.92
N SER A 325 9.60 19.05 25.45
CA SER A 325 9.34 20.30 24.72
C SER A 325 9.21 20.04 23.22
N TYR A 326 8.52 20.92 22.50
CA TYR A 326 8.43 20.90 21.03
C TYR A 326 9.76 21.24 20.31
N ARG A 327 10.88 21.35 21.03
CA ARG A 327 12.17 21.64 20.40
C ARG A 327 12.76 20.38 19.79
N LEU A 328 13.11 20.47 18.52
CA LEU A 328 13.86 19.43 17.82
C LEU A 328 15.28 19.35 18.39
N ASP A 329 15.66 18.16 18.83
CA ASP A 329 17.06 17.89 19.14
C ASP A 329 17.92 17.95 17.86
N LYS A 330 19.24 18.12 18.00
CA LYS A 330 20.19 18.15 16.89
C LYS A 330 20.07 16.89 16.01
N GLY A 331 19.96 15.70 16.62
CA GLY A 331 19.79 14.45 15.89
C GLY A 331 18.50 14.43 15.05
N GLN A 332 17.38 14.88 15.61
CA GLN A 332 16.10 14.97 14.89
C GLN A 332 16.16 15.98 13.72
N ARG A 333 16.85 17.11 13.90
CA ARG A 333 17.06 18.09 12.82
C ARG A 333 17.89 17.52 11.68
N ASP A 334 18.95 16.79 11.98
CA ASP A 334 19.82 16.20 10.96
C ASP A 334 19.08 15.11 10.16
N ILE A 335 18.23 14.32 10.83
CA ILE A 335 17.33 13.35 10.18
C ILE A 335 16.35 14.04 9.23
N LEU A 336 15.66 15.10 9.69
CA LEU A 336 14.71 15.85 8.86
C LEU A 336 15.40 16.50 7.66
N ARG A 337 16.59 17.08 7.87
CA ARG A 337 17.40 17.69 6.80
C ARG A 337 17.81 16.66 5.76
N GLY A 338 18.37 15.52 6.18
CA GLY A 338 18.78 14.46 5.25
C GLY A 338 17.61 13.97 4.40
N MET A 339 16.43 13.85 5.00
CA MET A 339 15.21 13.48 4.29
C MET A 339 14.70 14.57 3.35
N ALA A 340 14.70 15.83 3.78
CA ALA A 340 14.31 16.95 2.93
C ALA A 340 15.19 17.03 1.68
N VAL A 341 16.52 16.84 1.83
CA VAL A 341 17.44 16.78 0.69
C VAL A 341 17.11 15.59 -0.21
N PHE A 342 16.83 14.40 0.34
CA PHE A 342 16.46 13.23 -0.46
C PHE A 342 15.20 13.46 -1.31
N PHE A 343 14.13 13.98 -0.71
CA PHE A 343 12.90 14.30 -1.46
C PHE A 343 13.11 15.43 -2.46
N LEU A 344 13.92 16.45 -2.12
CA LEU A 344 14.25 17.53 -3.05
C LEU A 344 14.99 17.00 -4.27
N VAL A 345 15.90 16.04 -4.12
CA VAL A 345 16.57 15.38 -5.25
C VAL A 345 15.58 14.61 -6.10
N ILE A 346 14.65 13.86 -5.50
CA ILE A 346 13.61 13.16 -6.27
C ILE A 346 12.73 14.17 -7.03
N CYS A 347 12.30 15.25 -6.39
CA CYS A 347 11.55 16.32 -7.05
C CYS A 347 12.36 16.94 -8.20
N ALA A 348 13.65 17.18 -8.01
CA ALA A 348 14.52 17.71 -9.05
C ALA A 348 14.61 16.76 -10.25
N VAL A 349 14.64 15.45 -10.03
CA VAL A 349 14.63 14.44 -11.10
C VAL A 349 13.30 14.43 -11.86
N VAL A 350 12.18 14.51 -11.14
CA VAL A 350 10.85 14.62 -11.76
C VAL A 350 10.70 15.90 -12.57
N LEU A 351 11.21 17.03 -12.08
CA LEU A 351 11.19 18.30 -12.79
C LEU A 351 12.20 18.35 -13.96
N ALA A 352 13.30 17.61 -13.86
CA ALA A 352 14.26 17.48 -14.95
C ALA A 352 13.72 16.61 -16.09
N ALA A 353 12.89 15.61 -15.81
CA ALA A 353 12.45 14.64 -16.81
C ALA A 353 11.71 15.23 -18.02
N PRO A 354 10.82 16.24 -17.91
CA PRO A 354 10.28 16.95 -19.07
C PRO A 354 11.33 17.70 -19.89
N VAL A 355 12.46 18.06 -19.27
CA VAL A 355 13.55 18.80 -19.93
C VAL A 355 14.50 17.84 -20.63
N ILE A 356 15.04 16.86 -19.90
CA ILE A 356 16.12 15.98 -20.41
C ILE A 356 15.64 14.60 -20.86
N GLY A 357 14.36 14.26 -20.67
CA GLY A 357 13.82 12.94 -20.97
C GLY A 357 13.87 11.99 -19.78
N GLN A 358 12.85 11.16 -19.65
CA GLN A 358 12.72 10.21 -18.53
C GLN A 358 13.79 9.13 -18.56
N LYS A 359 14.13 8.64 -19.77
CA LYS A 359 15.19 7.66 -19.99
C LYS A 359 16.55 8.17 -19.53
N LEU A 360 16.78 9.49 -19.49
CA LEU A 360 18.01 10.09 -18.97
C LEU A 360 17.90 10.52 -17.50
N ALA A 361 16.77 11.08 -17.08
CA ALA A 361 16.57 11.59 -15.72
C ALA A 361 16.71 10.50 -14.64
N ILE A 362 16.16 9.30 -14.87
CA ILE A 362 16.22 8.20 -13.91
C ILE A 362 17.65 7.64 -13.75
N PRO A 363 18.42 7.33 -14.80
CA PRO A 363 19.82 6.96 -14.67
C PRO A 363 20.70 8.05 -14.02
N VAL A 364 20.44 9.32 -14.31
CA VAL A 364 21.13 10.44 -13.64
C VAL A 364 20.85 10.42 -12.15
N PHE A 365 19.60 10.18 -11.72
CA PHE A 365 19.28 9.99 -10.31
C PHE A 365 20.08 8.85 -9.69
N ILE A 366 20.12 7.68 -10.35
CA ILE A 366 20.86 6.50 -9.88
C ILE A 366 22.35 6.85 -9.69
N LEU A 367 22.95 7.49 -10.69
CA LEU A 367 24.35 7.91 -10.66
C LEU A 367 24.63 8.84 -9.47
N LEU A 368 23.83 9.90 -9.31
CA LEU A 368 23.99 10.88 -8.24
C LEU A 368 23.74 10.26 -6.86
N PHE A 369 22.73 9.41 -6.74
CA PHE A 369 22.44 8.70 -5.50
C PHE A 369 23.61 7.80 -5.09
N CYS A 370 24.10 6.97 -6.02
CA CYS A 370 25.25 6.09 -5.77
C CYS A 370 26.51 6.88 -5.40
N ARG A 371 26.72 8.04 -6.03
CA ARG A 371 27.92 8.84 -5.78
C ARG A 371 27.88 9.59 -4.47
N PHE A 372 26.77 10.25 -4.14
CA PHE A 372 26.67 11.19 -3.03
C PHE A 372 26.11 10.56 -1.75
N TRP A 373 25.15 9.62 -1.86
CA TRP A 373 24.59 8.93 -0.70
C TRP A 373 25.32 7.62 -0.40
N ALA A 374 25.52 6.77 -1.42
CA ALA A 374 26.19 5.49 -1.22
C ALA A 374 27.72 5.58 -1.20
N ARG A 375 28.29 6.73 -1.59
CA ARG A 375 29.74 7.01 -1.65
C ARG A 375 30.51 5.98 -2.48
N PHE A 376 29.89 5.44 -3.52
CA PHE A 376 30.54 4.51 -4.44
C PHE A 376 31.49 5.21 -5.42
N SER A 377 32.40 4.42 -5.99
CA SER A 377 33.30 4.88 -7.03
C SER A 377 32.53 5.24 -8.31
N TRP A 378 33.05 6.22 -9.06
CA TRP A 378 32.44 6.65 -10.32
C TRP A 378 32.22 5.50 -11.32
N PRO A 379 33.15 4.57 -11.54
CA PRO A 379 32.91 3.44 -12.45
C PRO A 379 31.74 2.57 -12.02
N PHE A 380 31.61 2.31 -10.72
CA PHE A 380 30.51 1.50 -10.19
C PHE A 380 29.17 2.25 -10.32
N ALA A 381 29.14 3.53 -9.94
CA ALA A 381 27.94 4.36 -10.03
C ALA A 381 27.47 4.51 -11.48
N SER A 382 28.39 4.73 -12.42
CA SER A 382 28.09 4.79 -13.86
C SER A 382 27.63 3.44 -14.40
N GLY A 383 28.29 2.34 -14.04
CA GLY A 383 27.86 1.01 -14.43
C GLY A 383 26.44 0.70 -13.95
N TYR A 384 26.10 1.10 -12.73
CA TYR A 384 24.75 0.89 -12.20
C TYR A 384 23.70 1.78 -12.86
N ALA A 385 24.05 3.04 -13.17
CA ALA A 385 23.18 3.93 -13.93
C ALA A 385 22.92 3.40 -15.35
N VAL A 386 23.94 2.89 -16.03
CA VAL A 386 23.80 2.24 -17.35
C VAL A 386 22.94 0.98 -17.28
N ALA A 387 23.10 0.17 -16.23
CA ALA A 387 22.22 -0.98 -16.02
C ALA A 387 20.77 -0.55 -15.78
N GLY A 388 20.55 0.53 -15.02
CA GLY A 388 19.23 1.14 -14.84
C GLY A 388 18.63 1.62 -16.16
N TRP A 389 19.41 2.33 -16.99
CA TRP A 389 19.01 2.74 -18.34
C TRP A 389 18.64 1.53 -19.21
N GLY A 390 19.47 0.48 -19.19
CA GLY A 390 19.21 -0.76 -19.91
C GLY A 390 17.90 -1.43 -19.47
N MET A 391 17.51 -1.33 -18.20
CA MET A 391 16.22 -1.79 -17.72
C MET A 391 15.05 -0.97 -18.29
N LEU A 392 15.22 0.35 -18.42
CA LEU A 392 14.20 1.23 -19.02
C LEU A 392 13.96 0.88 -20.49
N VAL A 393 15.03 0.77 -21.28
CA VAL A 393 14.92 0.47 -22.71
C VAL A 393 14.54 -1.00 -22.96
N GLY A 394 15.19 -1.93 -22.25
CA GLY A 394 15.02 -3.36 -22.47
C GLY A 394 13.69 -3.91 -21.96
N PHE A 395 13.23 -3.46 -20.78
CA PHE A 395 12.00 -3.98 -20.19
C PHE A 395 10.81 -3.04 -20.42
N TYR A 396 10.91 -1.77 -20.02
CA TYR A 396 9.76 -0.87 -20.09
C TYR A 396 9.41 -0.50 -21.53
N GLU A 397 10.40 -0.18 -22.37
CA GLU A 397 10.14 0.14 -23.77
C GLU A 397 9.93 -1.11 -24.62
N SER A 398 10.83 -2.09 -24.58
CA SER A 398 10.76 -3.21 -25.52
C SER A 398 9.74 -4.30 -25.14
N VAL A 399 9.53 -4.55 -23.84
CA VAL A 399 8.60 -5.61 -23.37
C VAL A 399 7.24 -5.03 -23.02
N LEU A 400 7.20 -3.93 -22.26
CA LEU A 400 5.94 -3.31 -21.83
C LEU A 400 5.40 -2.28 -22.81
N THR A 401 6.17 -1.87 -23.82
CA THR A 401 5.74 -0.92 -24.86
C THR A 401 5.14 0.36 -24.27
N ILE A 402 5.74 0.88 -23.19
CA ILE A 402 5.20 2.06 -22.51
C ILE A 402 5.31 3.33 -23.35
N PHE A 403 4.39 4.25 -23.12
CA PHE A 403 4.46 5.60 -23.67
C PHE A 403 5.44 6.45 -22.86
N TRP A 404 6.41 7.04 -23.54
CA TRP A 404 7.35 8.01 -22.98
C TRP A 404 6.88 9.43 -23.32
N GLN A 405 6.89 10.34 -22.34
CA GLN A 405 6.58 11.74 -22.63
C GLN A 405 7.72 12.39 -23.43
N PRO A 406 7.41 13.16 -24.49
CA PRO A 406 8.41 13.98 -25.18
C PRO A 406 9.13 14.89 -24.19
N SER A 407 10.38 15.18 -24.51
CA SER A 407 11.21 16.07 -23.68
C SER A 407 11.80 17.18 -24.53
N LEU A 408 12.01 18.33 -23.92
CA LEU A 408 12.53 19.52 -24.59
C LEU A 408 13.88 19.24 -25.28
N LEU A 409 14.78 18.54 -24.58
CA LEU A 409 16.08 18.16 -25.13
C LEU A 409 15.93 17.16 -26.28
N GLY A 410 14.95 16.25 -26.21
CA GLY A 410 14.63 15.33 -27.29
C GLY A 410 14.10 16.04 -28.52
N ASP A 411 13.24 17.02 -28.35
CA ASP A 411 12.69 17.82 -29.45
C ASP A 411 13.79 18.66 -30.11
N ILE A 412 14.59 19.38 -29.31
CA ILE A 412 15.75 20.14 -29.81
C ILE A 412 16.73 19.22 -30.55
N ALA A 413 17.00 18.03 -30.01
CA ALA A 413 17.93 17.09 -30.63
C ALA A 413 17.38 16.53 -31.94
N ARG A 414 16.06 16.27 -32.05
CA ARG A 414 15.43 15.89 -33.32
C ARG A 414 15.47 17.01 -34.35
N ASP A 415 15.29 18.26 -33.93
CA ASP A 415 15.36 19.43 -34.83
C ASP A 415 16.77 19.63 -35.39
N ILE A 416 17.81 19.39 -34.59
CA ILE A 416 19.21 19.60 -34.99
C ILE A 416 19.77 18.41 -35.77
N LEU A 417 19.54 17.18 -35.29
CA LEU A 417 20.19 15.97 -35.81
C LEU A 417 19.30 15.17 -36.77
N GLY A 418 18.04 15.55 -36.92
CA GLY A 418 17.03 14.78 -37.63
C GLY A 418 16.56 13.53 -36.87
N PRO A 419 15.52 12.84 -37.35
CA PRO A 419 15.05 11.60 -36.74
C PRO A 419 16.13 10.52 -36.87
N SER A 420 16.69 10.08 -35.74
CA SER A 420 17.68 9.00 -35.72
C SER A 420 17.27 7.89 -34.72
N PRO A 421 17.60 6.62 -35.00
CA PRO A 421 17.37 5.52 -34.07
C PRO A 421 18.09 5.73 -32.73
N VAL A 422 19.21 6.45 -32.75
CA VAL A 422 19.99 6.77 -31.55
C VAL A 422 19.24 7.74 -30.64
N LEU A 423 18.52 8.72 -31.20
CA LEU A 423 17.70 9.63 -30.39
C LEU A 423 16.54 8.91 -29.70
N LEU A 424 15.95 7.90 -30.35
CA LEU A 424 14.89 7.07 -29.75
C LEU A 424 15.38 6.29 -28.53
N LEU A 425 16.67 5.94 -28.46
CA LEU A 425 17.25 5.27 -27.31
C LEU A 425 17.33 6.17 -26.07
N PHE A 426 17.33 7.50 -26.24
CA PHE A 426 17.51 8.47 -25.16
C PHE A 426 16.28 9.33 -24.87
N PHE A 427 15.39 9.52 -25.84
CA PHE A 427 14.28 10.48 -25.76
C PHE A 427 12.92 9.89 -26.12
#